data_AF-R7P4Z8-F1
#
_entry.id   AF-R7P4Z8-F1
#
_cell.length_a   1.000
_cell.length_b   1.000
_cell.length_c   1.000
_cell.angle_alpha   90.00
_cell.angle_beta   90.00
_cell.angle_gamma   90.00
#
_symmetry.space_group_name_H-M   'P 1'
#
loop_
_entity.id
_entity.type
_entity.pdbx_description
1 polymer ?
#
loop_
_entity_poly.entity_id
_entity_poly.type
_entity_poly.pdbx_seq_one_letter_code
_entity_poly.pdbx_strand_id
1 'polypeptide(L)'
;MAETKNKKTNTKKTTPQKVEKKERKTEEVIKEEKIKTSEIKTNEVNDEKASRKNIIIIGIIILVLVLGGLYIYKVNKVKQEELYSKSYLIDSGTLNLEIKNIDEVNQILTEAPSEYFILITYTGNKATYNLETGLKEIVDKYKLSDSFYYLNIKDMMNEDNYLTRLNSTFNTDKIKTVPIILYYKDGKLIDTVTRYDKNVINASDFQRTLDIYEYQGQ
;
A
#
# COMPACT_ATOMS: atom_id res chain seq x y z
N MET A 1 -16.38 -15.84 -78.85
CA MET A 1 -15.84 -15.85 -80.23
C MET A 1 -14.58 -14.98 -80.19
N ALA A 2 -13.41 -15.51 -79.84
CA ALA A 2 -12.57 -16.47 -80.57
C ALA A 2 -12.00 -15.89 -81.89
N GLU A 3 -10.66 -15.98 -81.99
CA GLU A 3 -9.87 -16.11 -83.23
C GLU A 3 -9.61 -14.86 -84.09
N THR A 4 -8.47 -14.65 -84.78
CA THR A 4 -7.06 -15.06 -84.69
C THR A 4 -6.28 -14.21 -85.73
N LYS A 5 -4.96 -14.05 -85.53
CA LYS A 5 -3.89 -13.93 -86.57
C LYS A 5 -3.95 -12.68 -87.49
N ASN A 6 -2.85 -12.12 -88.03
CA ASN A 6 -1.71 -12.80 -88.65
C ASN A 6 -0.55 -11.82 -88.99
N LYS A 7 0.68 -12.37 -88.95
CA LYS A 7 1.84 -12.19 -89.88
C LYS A 7 2.46 -10.80 -90.11
N LYS A 8 3.74 -10.62 -89.74
CA LYS A 8 5.00 -10.87 -90.53
C LYS A 8 5.19 -9.80 -91.62
N THR A 9 6.33 -9.20 -91.93
CA THR A 9 7.80 -9.46 -91.85
C THR A 9 8.41 -8.17 -92.50
N ASN A 10 9.67 -7.74 -92.40
CA ASN A 10 10.91 -8.46 -92.57
C ASN A 10 12.10 -7.47 -92.43
N THR A 11 13.17 -7.96 -91.76
CA THR A 11 14.62 -7.91 -92.11
C THR A 11 15.32 -6.58 -92.47
N LYS A 12 16.62 -6.31 -92.21
CA LYS A 12 17.84 -6.91 -91.61
C LYS A 12 18.99 -6.36 -92.48
N LYS A 13 19.82 -5.44 -91.98
CA LYS A 13 21.19 -5.68 -91.47
C LYS A 13 22.15 -6.31 -92.49
N THR A 14 23.15 -5.56 -92.97
CA THR A 14 24.59 -5.95 -93.13
C THR A 14 25.39 -4.74 -93.69
N THR A 15 26.34 -4.06 -93.02
CA THR A 15 27.76 -4.37 -92.65
C THR A 15 28.63 -4.91 -93.83
N PRO A 16 29.99 -4.83 -93.82
CA PRO A 16 30.96 -3.75 -93.49
C PRO A 16 32.25 -3.75 -94.40
N GLN A 17 33.23 -2.88 -94.05
CA GLN A 17 34.71 -3.12 -94.10
C GLN A 17 35.45 -3.03 -95.48
N LYS A 18 36.71 -2.56 -95.64
CA LYS A 18 37.86 -2.23 -94.76
C LYS A 18 39.04 -1.62 -95.59
N VAL A 19 40.05 -1.06 -94.88
CA VAL A 19 41.50 -0.84 -95.19
C VAL A 19 41.82 0.43 -96.02
N GLU A 20 42.76 1.35 -95.70
CA GLU A 20 44.10 1.20 -95.11
C GLU A 20 44.71 2.49 -94.46
N LYS A 21 45.16 2.35 -93.20
CA LYS A 21 46.39 2.81 -92.49
C LYS A 21 47.22 4.05 -92.94
N LYS A 22 47.44 5.02 -92.01
CA LYS A 22 48.78 5.40 -91.45
C LYS A 22 48.71 6.35 -90.21
N GLU A 23 49.60 6.07 -89.26
CA GLU A 23 50.02 6.72 -87.98
C GLU A 23 50.22 8.27 -88.02
N ARG A 24 50.26 9.09 -86.93
CA ARG A 24 50.62 8.92 -85.50
C ARG A 24 50.33 10.23 -84.67
N LYS A 25 50.14 10.07 -83.35
CA LYS A 25 50.40 10.97 -82.17
C LYS A 25 49.35 12.03 -81.70
N THR A 26 48.47 11.61 -80.76
CA THR A 26 48.44 11.90 -79.29
C THR A 26 49.00 13.26 -78.82
N GLU A 27 48.42 14.11 -77.95
CA GLU A 27 47.29 14.06 -76.99
C GLU A 27 46.95 15.51 -76.52
N GLU A 28 45.92 15.62 -75.66
CA GLU A 28 45.43 16.78 -74.87
C GLU A 28 44.25 17.60 -75.45
N VAL A 29 43.05 17.07 -75.18
CA VAL A 29 41.76 17.76 -75.05
C VAL A 29 41.20 17.17 -73.72
N ILE A 30 40.52 17.85 -72.79
CA ILE A 30 39.20 18.50 -72.86
C ILE A 30 38.96 19.21 -71.50
N LYS A 31 38.42 20.43 -71.55
CA LYS A 31 37.69 21.07 -70.43
C LYS A 31 36.23 20.62 -70.49
N GLU A 32 35.73 19.94 -69.46
CA GLU A 32 34.31 19.60 -69.32
C GLU A 32 33.56 20.63 -68.49
N GLU A 33 32.35 20.91 -68.95
CA GLU A 33 31.40 21.92 -68.49
C GLU A 33 30.48 21.36 -67.38
N LYS A 34 30.15 22.19 -66.40
CA LYS A 34 29.47 21.87 -65.15
C LYS A 34 28.03 21.34 -65.33
N ILE A 35 27.76 20.18 -64.73
CA ILE A 35 26.39 19.78 -64.33
C ILE A 35 26.25 20.01 -62.81
N LYS A 36 25.29 20.84 -62.42
CA LYS A 36 24.94 21.10 -61.01
C LYS A 36 24.21 19.89 -60.43
N THR A 37 24.91 19.10 -59.62
CA THR A 37 24.29 18.14 -58.70
C THR A 37 23.79 18.91 -57.47
N SER A 38 22.49 18.85 -57.21
CA SER A 38 21.89 19.35 -55.97
C SER A 38 22.43 18.55 -54.78
N GLU A 39 23.18 19.20 -53.91
CA GLU A 39 23.60 18.65 -52.62
C GLU A 39 22.35 18.33 -51.79
N ILE A 40 22.09 17.05 -51.57
CA ILE A 40 21.24 16.60 -50.48
C ILE A 40 22.02 16.92 -49.21
N LYS A 41 21.59 17.93 -48.45
CA LYS A 41 22.10 18.16 -47.11
C LYS A 41 21.70 16.95 -46.27
N THR A 42 22.63 16.01 -46.08
CA THR A 42 22.59 15.08 -44.97
C THR A 42 22.65 15.94 -43.72
N ASN A 43 21.51 16.14 -43.07
CA ASN A 43 21.51 16.65 -41.71
C ASN A 43 22.25 15.57 -40.90
N GLU A 44 23.49 15.84 -40.54
CA GLU A 44 24.16 15.12 -39.47
C GLU A 44 23.21 15.20 -38.27
N VAL A 45 22.61 14.06 -37.92
CA VAL A 45 22.08 13.88 -36.58
C VAL A 45 23.31 13.96 -35.70
N ASN A 46 23.54 15.15 -35.14
CA ASN A 46 24.42 15.30 -34.01
C ASN A 46 23.86 14.38 -32.93
N ASP A 47 24.38 13.15 -32.86
CA ASP A 47 24.46 12.42 -31.62
C ASP A 47 25.39 13.26 -30.73
N GLU A 48 24.80 14.30 -30.14
CA GLU A 48 25.43 15.05 -29.07
C GLU A 48 25.61 14.03 -27.95
N LYS A 49 26.76 13.35 -27.93
CA LYS A 49 27.18 12.45 -26.86
C LYS A 49 26.94 13.22 -25.58
N ALA A 50 25.85 12.89 -24.88
CA ALA A 50 25.51 13.54 -23.63
C ALA A 50 26.79 13.54 -22.79
N SER A 51 27.32 14.74 -22.55
CA SER A 51 28.63 14.89 -21.91
C SER A 51 28.62 14.00 -20.67
N ARG A 52 29.64 13.14 -20.47
CA ARG A 52 29.63 12.15 -19.37
C ARG A 52 29.26 12.78 -18.02
N LYS A 53 29.58 14.07 -17.84
CA LYS A 53 29.20 14.90 -16.70
C LYS A 53 27.68 15.07 -16.55
N ASN A 54 26.94 15.30 -17.63
CA ASN A 54 25.47 15.47 -17.61
C ASN A 54 24.76 14.14 -17.30
N ILE A 55 25.26 13.02 -17.82
CA ILE A 55 24.75 11.68 -17.50
C ILE A 55 24.94 11.37 -16.00
N ILE A 56 26.11 11.71 -15.45
CA ILE A 56 26.40 11.55 -14.01
C ILE A 56 25.46 12.41 -13.16
N ILE A 57 25.24 13.67 -13.54
CA ILE A 57 24.33 14.58 -12.82
C ILE A 57 22.90 14.02 -12.81
N ILE A 58 22.39 13.56 -13.96
CA ILE A 58 21.06 12.93 -14.04
C ILE A 58 20.98 11.68 -13.16
N GLY A 59 22.03 10.85 -13.16
CA GLY A 59 22.12 9.68 -12.28
C GLY A 59 22.06 10.03 -10.79
N ILE A 60 22.73 11.09 -10.36
CA ILE A 60 22.68 11.58 -8.98
C ILE A 60 21.27 12.09 -8.65
N ILE A 61 20.61 12.83 -9.55
CA ILE A 61 19.24 13.32 -9.33
C ILE A 61 18.27 12.15 -9.15
N ILE A 62 18.35 11.14 -10.01
CA ILE A 62 17.51 9.93 -9.89
C ILE A 62 17.80 9.20 -8.58
N LEU A 63 19.07 9.07 -8.19
CA LEU A 63 19.45 8.44 -6.93
C LEU A 63 18.86 9.17 -5.72
N VAL A 64 18.93 10.50 -5.70
CA VAL A 64 18.34 11.32 -4.62
C VAL A 64 16.83 11.16 -4.58
N LEU A 65 16.14 11.10 -5.72
CA LEU A 65 14.69 10.85 -5.76
C LEU A 65 14.32 9.47 -5.23
N VAL A 66 15.07 8.43 -5.59
CA VAL A 66 14.86 7.06 -5.09
C VAL A 66 15.09 7.00 -3.58
N LEU A 67 16.20 7.56 -3.08
CA LEU A 67 16.49 7.60 -1.66
C LEU A 67 15.47 8.44 -0.88
N GLY A 68 15.05 9.58 -1.43
CA GLY A 68 14.02 10.44 -0.85
C GLY A 68 12.67 9.73 -0.77
N GLY A 69 12.24 9.06 -1.84
CA GLY A 69 11.02 8.25 -1.87
C GLY A 69 11.05 7.11 -0.85
N LEU A 70 12.16 6.37 -0.78
CA LEU A 70 12.35 5.30 0.22
C LEU A 70 12.34 5.85 1.65
N TYR A 71 12.95 7.01 1.89
CA TYR A 71 12.95 7.66 3.18
C TYR A 71 11.54 8.07 3.61
N ILE A 72 10.78 8.76 2.76
CA ILE A 72 9.39 9.17 3.03
C ILE A 72 8.53 7.92 3.28
N TYR A 73 8.68 6.88 2.46
CA TYR A 73 7.98 5.61 2.65
C TYR A 73 8.28 4.98 4.01
N LYS A 74 9.56 4.89 4.39
CA LYS A 74 9.98 4.33 5.69
C LYS A 74 9.44 5.16 6.85
N VAL A 75 9.53 6.48 6.79
CA VAL A 75 8.99 7.39 7.82
C VAL A 75 7.48 7.24 7.95
N ASN A 76 6.75 7.21 6.84
CA ASN A 76 5.30 7.02 6.87
C ASN A 76 4.91 5.65 7.43
N LYS A 77 5.65 4.60 7.07
CA LYS A 77 5.43 3.25 7.62
C LYS A 77 5.66 3.22 9.13
N VAL A 78 6.78 3.77 9.61
CA VAL A 78 7.08 3.84 11.05
C VAL A 78 6.01 4.64 11.79
N LYS A 79 5.57 5.79 11.26
CA LYS A 79 4.49 6.58 11.87
C LYS A 79 3.18 5.81 12.00
N GLN A 80 2.83 5.00 11.01
CA GLN A 80 1.63 4.16 11.05
C GLN A 80 1.79 3.03 12.07
N GLU A 81 2.95 2.37 12.08
CA GLU A 81 3.24 1.33 13.08
C GLU A 81 3.23 1.88 14.50
N GLU A 82 3.82 3.05 14.74
CA GLU A 82 3.78 3.76 16.02
C GLU A 82 2.35 4.13 16.42
N LEU A 83 1.57 4.70 15.50
CA LEU A 83 0.18 5.10 15.76
C LEU A 83 -0.67 3.94 16.26
N TYR A 84 -0.52 2.75 15.68
CA TYR A 84 -1.31 1.59 16.07
C TYR A 84 -0.66 0.76 17.19
N SER A 85 0.60 1.01 17.54
CA SER A 85 1.31 0.21 18.56
C SER A 85 0.77 0.44 19.98
N LYS A 86 0.18 1.60 20.23
CA LYS A 86 -0.39 2.02 21.50
C LYS A 86 -1.91 1.98 21.45
N SER A 87 -2.53 1.79 22.62
CA SER A 87 -3.97 2.01 22.77
C SER A 87 -4.27 3.50 22.65
N TYR A 88 -5.24 3.85 21.82
CA TYR A 88 -5.80 5.19 21.72
C TYR A 88 -6.54 5.60 23.00
N LEU A 89 -7.26 4.67 23.65
CA LEU A 89 -7.98 4.96 24.90
C LEU A 89 -7.02 5.35 26.05
N ILE A 90 -5.85 4.72 26.09
CA ILE A 90 -4.80 5.03 27.07
C ILE A 90 -4.00 6.28 26.66
N ASP A 91 -3.56 6.37 25.40
CA ASP A 91 -2.73 7.50 24.92
C ASP A 91 -3.49 8.83 24.93
N SER A 92 -4.82 8.80 24.73
CA SER A 92 -5.68 9.98 24.83
C SER A 92 -6.03 10.38 26.27
N GLY A 93 -5.67 9.56 27.27
CA GLY A 93 -6.01 9.79 28.68
C GLY A 93 -7.49 9.58 29.01
N THR A 94 -8.26 8.93 28.13
CA THR A 94 -9.67 8.60 28.41
C THR A 94 -9.79 7.49 29.45
N LEU A 95 -8.87 6.53 29.44
CA LEU A 95 -8.78 5.49 30.47
C LEU A 95 -7.51 5.66 31.28
N ASN A 96 -7.64 5.53 32.60
CA ASN A 96 -6.53 5.68 33.54
C ASN A 96 -5.71 4.40 33.72
N LEU A 97 -6.29 3.24 33.39
CA LEU A 97 -5.70 1.94 33.69
C LEU A 97 -5.62 1.02 32.46
N GLU A 98 -4.39 0.64 32.12
CA GLU A 98 -4.09 -0.48 31.22
C GLU A 98 -3.65 -1.69 32.05
N ILE A 99 -4.40 -2.78 31.97
CA ILE A 99 -4.01 -4.08 32.50
C ILE A 99 -3.05 -4.70 31.48
N LYS A 100 -1.75 -4.69 31.80
CA LYS A 100 -0.70 -5.25 30.93
C LYS A 100 -0.49 -6.75 31.13
N ASN A 101 -0.81 -7.23 32.32
CA ASN A 101 -0.63 -8.63 32.70
C ASN A 101 -1.96 -9.23 33.11
N ILE A 102 -2.37 -10.28 32.41
CA ILE A 102 -3.62 -10.99 32.70
C ILE A 102 -3.64 -11.60 34.12
N ASP A 103 -2.48 -11.93 34.67
CA ASP A 103 -2.37 -12.51 36.01
C ASP A 103 -2.69 -11.48 37.12
N GLU A 104 -2.61 -10.18 36.81
CA GLU A 104 -2.92 -9.08 37.72
C GLU A 104 -4.41 -8.67 37.68
N VAL A 105 -5.18 -9.18 36.72
CA VAL A 105 -6.61 -8.85 36.53
C VAL A 105 -7.38 -9.01 37.84
N ASN A 106 -7.27 -10.16 38.50
CA ASN A 106 -8.04 -10.44 39.70
C ASN A 106 -7.73 -9.47 40.84
N GLN A 107 -6.48 -9.02 40.97
CA GLN A 107 -6.11 -8.03 41.97
C GLN A 107 -6.75 -6.67 41.65
N ILE A 108 -6.65 -6.22 40.39
CA ILE A 108 -7.22 -4.94 39.95
C ILE A 108 -8.74 -4.92 40.13
N LEU A 109 -9.41 -6.02 39.79
CA LEU A 109 -10.87 -6.09 39.86
C LEU A 109 -11.43 -6.17 41.30
N THR A 110 -10.60 -6.41 42.31
CA THR A 110 -11.06 -6.33 43.72
C THR A 110 -11.36 -4.90 44.17
N GLU A 111 -10.75 -3.91 43.52
CA GLU A 111 -10.97 -2.48 43.79
C GLU A 111 -11.95 -1.85 42.79
N ALA A 112 -12.50 -2.66 41.87
CA ALA A 112 -13.44 -2.17 40.87
C ALA A 112 -14.77 -1.71 41.51
N PRO A 113 -15.44 -0.72 40.90
CA PRO A 113 -16.77 -0.29 41.35
C PRO A 113 -17.81 -1.42 41.23
N SER A 114 -19.01 -1.21 41.75
CA SER A 114 -20.09 -2.21 41.65
C SER A 114 -20.47 -2.53 40.19
N GLU A 115 -20.28 -1.59 39.27
CA GLU A 115 -20.61 -1.76 37.86
C GLU A 115 -19.43 -1.30 37.00
N TYR A 116 -18.92 -2.20 36.15
CA TYR A 116 -17.75 -1.93 35.32
C TYR A 116 -17.72 -2.73 34.02
N PHE A 117 -16.87 -2.28 33.11
CA PHE A 117 -16.63 -2.85 31.80
C PHE A 117 -15.16 -3.21 31.64
N ILE A 118 -14.87 -4.27 30.88
CA ILE A 118 -13.51 -4.66 30.52
C ILE A 118 -13.44 -4.84 29.01
N LEU A 119 -12.69 -3.99 28.31
CA LEU A 119 -12.32 -4.21 26.93
C LEU A 119 -11.09 -5.11 26.87
N ILE A 120 -11.27 -6.28 26.27
CA ILE A 120 -10.18 -7.20 25.94
C ILE A 120 -9.92 -7.02 24.45
N THR A 121 -8.71 -6.58 24.08
CA THR A 121 -8.33 -6.29 22.69
C THR A 121 -6.82 -6.41 22.50
N TYR A 122 -6.32 -6.10 21.29
CA TYR A 122 -4.91 -6.12 20.94
C TYR A 122 -4.55 -4.94 20.05
N THR A 123 -3.44 -4.26 20.38
CA THR A 123 -2.91 -3.15 19.58
C THR A 123 -2.17 -3.66 18.34
N GLY A 124 -1.83 -2.76 17.43
CA GLY A 124 -1.03 -3.03 16.22
C GLY A 124 -1.81 -3.07 14.93
N ASN A 125 -3.12 -2.74 14.94
CA ASN A 125 -3.92 -2.69 13.73
C ASN A 125 -4.95 -1.54 13.74
N LYS A 126 -5.35 -1.14 12.53
CA LYS A 126 -6.29 -0.03 12.30
C LYS A 126 -7.71 -0.30 12.81
N ALA A 127 -8.17 -1.56 12.79
CA ALA A 127 -9.52 -1.89 13.23
C ALA A 127 -9.67 -1.69 14.74
N THR A 128 -8.69 -2.13 15.53
CA THR A 128 -8.63 -1.85 16.97
C THR A 128 -8.57 -0.35 17.22
N TYR A 129 -7.70 0.39 16.52
CA TYR A 129 -7.61 1.84 16.68
C TYR A 129 -8.95 2.54 16.44
N ASN A 130 -9.66 2.19 15.36
CA ASN A 130 -10.98 2.74 15.04
C ASN A 130 -12.04 2.38 16.09
N LEU A 131 -12.03 1.14 16.60
CA LEU A 131 -12.90 0.72 17.70
C LEU A 131 -12.66 1.60 18.92
N GLU A 132 -11.40 1.76 19.33
CA GLU A 132 -11.01 2.57 20.48
C GLU A 132 -11.38 4.05 20.32
N THR A 133 -11.20 4.64 19.13
CA THR A 133 -11.65 6.00 18.85
C THR A 133 -13.15 6.15 19.01
N GLY A 134 -13.94 5.19 18.51
CA GLY A 134 -15.40 5.24 18.70
C GLY A 134 -15.83 4.99 20.15
N LEU A 135 -15.13 4.10 20.86
CA LEU A 135 -15.39 3.85 22.29
C LEU A 135 -15.08 5.08 23.14
N LYS A 136 -14.06 5.87 22.79
CA LYS A 136 -13.72 7.10 23.50
C LYS A 136 -14.92 8.03 23.66
N GLU A 137 -15.65 8.28 22.57
CA GLU A 137 -16.82 9.17 22.60
C GLU A 137 -17.88 8.68 23.59
N ILE A 138 -18.08 7.36 23.67
CA ILE A 138 -19.04 6.73 24.57
C ILE A 138 -18.53 6.78 26.01
N VAL A 139 -17.28 6.37 26.24
CA VAL A 139 -16.66 6.40 27.57
C VAL A 139 -16.70 7.80 28.17
N ASP A 140 -16.36 8.83 27.39
CA ASP A 140 -16.41 10.21 27.84
C ASP A 140 -17.85 10.66 28.12
N LYS A 141 -18.80 10.34 27.21
CA LYS A 141 -20.22 10.74 27.33
C LYS A 141 -20.88 10.14 28.58
N TYR A 142 -20.59 8.88 28.88
CA TYR A 142 -21.15 8.16 30.02
C TYR A 142 -20.25 8.21 31.27
N LYS A 143 -19.13 8.95 31.19
CA LYS A 143 -18.12 9.11 32.25
C LYS A 143 -17.66 7.77 32.84
N LEU A 144 -17.32 6.85 31.95
CA LEU A 144 -16.94 5.48 32.29
C LEU A 144 -15.44 5.34 32.59
N SER A 145 -14.66 6.41 32.61
CA SER A 145 -13.19 6.37 32.72
C SER A 145 -12.68 5.55 33.92
N ASP A 146 -13.40 5.59 35.05
CA ASP A 146 -13.03 4.88 36.29
C ASP A 146 -13.64 3.47 36.38
N SER A 147 -14.62 3.16 35.52
CA SER A 147 -15.34 1.89 35.48
C SER A 147 -15.11 1.12 34.18
N PHE A 148 -14.16 1.55 33.34
CA PHE A 148 -13.86 0.92 32.07
C PHE A 148 -12.37 0.55 32.02
N TYR A 149 -12.09 -0.74 32.07
CA TYR A 149 -10.75 -1.28 32.09
C TYR A 149 -10.32 -1.75 30.72
N TYR A 150 -9.03 -1.60 30.42
CA TYR A 150 -8.44 -2.00 29.14
C TYR A 150 -7.42 -3.11 29.36
N LEU A 151 -7.61 -4.27 28.71
CA LEU A 151 -6.67 -5.39 28.71
C LEU A 151 -6.12 -5.60 27.30
N ASN A 152 -4.82 -5.32 27.14
CA ASN A 152 -4.10 -5.56 25.91
C ASN A 152 -3.50 -6.97 25.89
N ILE A 153 -4.03 -7.84 25.03
CA ILE A 153 -3.59 -9.24 24.95
C ILE A 153 -2.59 -9.49 23.82
N LYS A 154 -2.06 -8.44 23.18
CA LYS A 154 -1.19 -8.57 21.99
C LYS A 154 -0.08 -9.60 22.17
N ASP A 155 0.59 -9.58 23.32
CA ASP A 155 1.75 -10.45 23.57
C ASP A 155 1.35 -11.91 23.81
N MET A 156 0.14 -12.16 24.33
CA MET A 156 -0.37 -13.52 24.60
C MET A 156 -1.18 -14.13 23.45
N MET A 157 -1.55 -13.36 22.40
CA MET A 157 -2.33 -13.90 21.28
C MET A 157 -1.61 -15.01 20.50
N ASN A 158 -0.28 -15.05 20.58
CA ASN A 158 0.53 -16.09 19.94
C ASN A 158 0.67 -17.35 20.80
N GLU A 159 0.21 -17.33 22.05
CA GLU A 159 0.19 -18.50 22.92
C GLU A 159 -0.94 -19.44 22.48
N ASP A 160 -0.63 -20.74 22.41
CA ASP A 160 -1.67 -21.75 22.26
C ASP A 160 -2.67 -21.62 23.42
N ASN A 161 -3.96 -21.64 23.09
CA ASN A 161 -5.06 -21.58 24.07
C ASN A 161 -5.21 -20.26 24.84
N TYR A 162 -4.79 -19.11 24.30
CA TYR A 162 -5.00 -17.80 24.95
C TYR A 162 -6.47 -17.55 25.34
N LEU A 163 -7.44 -18.01 24.54
CA LEU A 163 -8.87 -17.93 24.86
C LEU A 163 -9.23 -18.74 26.11
N THR A 164 -8.64 -19.92 26.29
CA THR A 164 -8.86 -20.73 27.50
C THR A 164 -8.35 -19.98 28.73
N ARG A 165 -7.16 -19.39 28.65
CA ARG A 165 -6.59 -18.57 29.73
C ARG A 165 -7.48 -17.37 30.07
N LEU A 166 -7.97 -16.64 29.07
CA LEU A 166 -8.94 -15.55 29.27
C LEU A 166 -10.21 -16.01 29.98
N ASN A 167 -10.83 -17.09 29.47
CA ASN A 167 -12.04 -17.66 30.07
C ASN A 167 -11.81 -18.09 31.52
N SER A 168 -10.67 -18.71 31.84
CA SER A 168 -10.30 -19.07 33.21
C SER A 168 -10.10 -17.85 34.10
N THR A 169 -9.38 -16.81 33.64
CA THR A 169 -9.15 -15.57 34.41
C THR A 169 -10.45 -14.87 34.76
N PHE A 170 -11.36 -14.76 33.80
CA PHE A 170 -12.64 -14.05 33.98
C PHE A 170 -13.78 -14.94 34.50
N ASN A 171 -13.47 -16.20 34.84
CA ASN A 171 -14.42 -17.23 35.28
C ASN A 171 -15.68 -17.29 34.39
N THR A 172 -15.46 -17.41 33.09
CA THR A 172 -16.51 -17.42 32.06
C THR A 172 -16.18 -18.41 30.96
N ASP A 173 -17.15 -18.78 30.14
CA ASP A 173 -16.97 -19.49 28.88
C ASP A 173 -17.39 -18.64 27.67
N LYS A 174 -17.80 -17.39 27.88
CA LYS A 174 -18.39 -16.51 26.85
C LYS A 174 -17.34 -15.86 25.95
N ILE A 175 -16.05 -15.90 26.29
CA ILE A 175 -14.98 -15.27 25.49
C ILE A 175 -14.62 -16.20 24.33
N LYS A 176 -15.27 -16.02 23.18
CA LYS A 176 -15.02 -16.82 21.97
C LYS A 176 -14.11 -16.13 20.96
N THR A 177 -14.08 -14.81 20.98
CA THR A 177 -13.32 -13.97 20.05
C THR A 177 -12.88 -12.69 20.73
N VAL A 178 -11.81 -12.09 20.21
CA VAL A 178 -11.29 -10.78 20.63
C VAL A 178 -11.22 -9.87 19.39
N PRO A 179 -11.58 -8.58 19.49
CA PRO A 179 -11.98 -7.85 20.69
C PRO A 179 -13.38 -8.17 21.21
N ILE A 180 -13.55 -8.00 22.52
CA ILE A 180 -14.78 -8.24 23.28
C ILE A 180 -14.85 -7.26 24.46
N ILE A 181 -16.05 -6.81 24.83
CA ILE A 181 -16.26 -6.06 26.08
C ILE A 181 -17.06 -6.95 27.03
N LEU A 182 -16.57 -7.11 28.25
CA LEU A 182 -17.29 -7.78 29.33
C LEU A 182 -17.99 -6.73 30.19
N TYR A 183 -19.26 -6.96 30.50
CA TYR A 183 -20.05 -6.11 31.39
C TYR A 183 -20.30 -6.83 32.72
N TYR A 184 -19.82 -6.24 33.81
CA TYR A 184 -19.96 -6.77 35.15
C TYR A 184 -20.83 -5.88 36.02
N LYS A 185 -21.60 -6.53 36.89
CA LYS A 185 -22.37 -5.89 37.96
C LYS A 185 -22.30 -6.75 39.21
N ASP A 186 -21.95 -6.13 40.33
CA ASP A 186 -21.77 -6.75 41.64
C ASP A 186 -20.83 -7.99 41.58
N GLY A 187 -19.73 -7.86 40.84
CA GLY A 187 -18.74 -8.92 40.63
C GLY A 187 -19.19 -10.08 39.73
N LYS A 188 -20.37 -10.00 39.11
CA LYS A 188 -20.91 -11.02 38.21
C LYS A 188 -20.91 -10.54 36.77
N LEU A 189 -20.50 -11.42 35.85
CA LEU A 189 -20.60 -11.17 34.43
C LEU A 189 -22.07 -11.18 34.00
N ILE A 190 -22.60 -10.01 33.65
CA ILE A 190 -23.98 -9.84 33.20
C ILE A 190 -24.09 -10.11 31.70
N ASP A 191 -23.23 -9.47 30.91
CA ASP A 191 -23.29 -9.55 29.45
C ASP A 191 -21.92 -9.40 28.79
N THR A 192 -21.89 -9.68 27.48
CA THR A 192 -20.72 -9.52 26.64
C THR A 192 -21.07 -8.79 25.35
N VAL A 193 -20.34 -7.74 25.02
CA VAL A 193 -20.43 -7.07 23.72
C VAL A 193 -19.61 -7.89 22.73
N THR A 194 -20.33 -8.67 21.93
CA THR A 194 -19.77 -9.49 20.84
C THR A 194 -20.65 -9.38 19.61
N ARG A 195 -20.13 -9.85 18.48
CA ARG A 195 -20.92 -10.02 17.26
C ARG A 195 -20.93 -11.50 16.87
N TYR A 196 -22.06 -11.94 16.33
CA TYR A 196 -22.21 -13.28 15.77
C TYR A 196 -21.70 -13.38 14.33
N ASP A 197 -21.51 -12.24 13.65
CA ASP A 197 -20.92 -12.21 12.32
C ASP A 197 -19.39 -12.16 12.40
N LYS A 198 -18.73 -12.16 11.23
CA LYS A 198 -17.26 -12.15 11.14
C LYS A 198 -16.66 -10.75 11.38
N ASN A 199 -17.48 -9.75 11.70
CA ASN A 199 -16.99 -8.39 11.88
C ASN A 199 -16.51 -8.19 13.32
N VAL A 200 -15.53 -7.31 13.46
CA VAL A 200 -15.09 -6.82 14.76
C VAL A 200 -16.22 -5.98 15.39
N ILE A 201 -16.38 -6.03 16.72
CA ILE A 201 -17.29 -5.13 17.42
C ILE A 201 -16.97 -3.67 17.10
N ASN A 202 -17.96 -2.79 17.16
CA ASN A 202 -17.77 -1.34 17.02
C ASN A 202 -18.42 -0.58 18.18
N ALA A 203 -18.24 0.74 18.19
CA ALA A 203 -18.80 1.60 19.23
C ALA A 203 -20.32 1.50 19.36
N SER A 204 -21.06 1.36 18.24
CA SER A 204 -22.52 1.22 18.28
C SER A 204 -22.97 -0.08 18.94
N ASP A 205 -22.18 -1.16 18.84
CA ASP A 205 -22.46 -2.41 19.57
C ASP A 205 -22.38 -2.20 21.08
N PHE A 206 -21.39 -1.42 21.56
CA PHE A 206 -21.27 -1.06 22.97
C PHE A 206 -22.38 -0.11 23.43
N GLN A 207 -22.67 0.92 22.64
CA GLN A 207 -23.76 1.87 22.91
C GLN A 207 -25.10 1.14 23.10
N ARG A 208 -25.39 0.16 22.22
CA ARG A 208 -26.60 -0.66 22.34
C ARG A 208 -26.67 -1.42 23.68
N THR A 209 -25.55 -1.96 24.16
CA THR A 209 -25.50 -2.61 25.48
C THR A 209 -25.80 -1.62 26.60
N LEU A 210 -25.21 -0.42 26.57
CA LEU A 210 -25.53 0.62 27.55
C LEU A 210 -27.02 1.00 27.54
N ASP A 211 -27.60 1.11 26.35
CA ASP A 211 -29.03 1.43 26.18
C ASP A 211 -29.93 0.31 26.73
N ILE A 212 -29.60 -0.97 26.49
CA ILE A 212 -30.36 -2.14 26.99
C ILE A 212 -30.38 -2.17 28.53
N TYR A 213 -29.26 -1.84 29.15
CA TYR A 213 -29.12 -1.84 30.61
C TYR A 213 -29.45 -0.48 31.24
N GLU A 214 -29.98 0.46 30.45
CA GLU A 214 -30.39 1.80 30.87
C GLU A 214 -29.30 2.58 31.62
N TYR A 215 -28.03 2.35 31.28
CA TYR A 215 -26.91 2.98 31.98
C TYR A 215 -26.94 4.50 31.78
N GLN A 216 -27.05 5.27 32.88
CA GLN A 216 -27.22 6.74 32.80
C GLN A 216 -25.93 7.55 32.97
N GLY A 217 -24.77 6.89 33.17
CA GLY A 217 -23.56 7.61 33.60
C GLY A 217 -23.68 8.15 35.02
N GLN A 218 -22.55 8.39 35.68
CA GLN A 218 -22.52 8.97 37.04
C GLN A 218 -22.17 10.46 37.03
#